data_AF-A0A1G0FAT6-F1
#
_entry.id   AF-A0A1G0FAT6-F1
#
_cell.length_a   1.000
_cell.length_b   1.000
_cell.length_c   1.000
_cell.angle_alpha   90.00
_cell.angle_beta   90.00
_cell.angle_gamma   90.00
#
_symmetry.space_group_name_H-M   'P 1'
#
loop_
_entity.id
_entity.type
_entity.pdbx_description
1 polymer ?
#
loop_
_entity_poly.entity_id
_entity_poly.type
_entity_poly.pdbx_seq_one_letter_code
_entity_poly.pdbx_strand_id
1 'polypeptide(L)'
;MSWPARQTELSQIKSWTIKGAIAIQTEKQAETAYINWSQNEQNYQMHIFGPLGIASVTIDGKPGKIIMALPNQAPVEAKTPENLLPKELGWTLPVSNLFFWIRGLPISSKPAIKKFDAYHHLTQLKQSGWTIQYLRYTGVKNTDLPSKIFLTYPNLSLRIIVSQWQI
;
A
#
# COMPACT_ATOMS: atom_id res chain seq x y z
N MET A 1 -18.04 -2.70 17.60
CA MET A 1 -16.70 -2.13 17.89
C MET A 1 -16.69 -0.68 17.41
N SER A 2 -16.21 0.30 18.18
CA SER A 2 -16.15 1.70 17.74
C SER A 2 -14.92 1.98 16.86
N TRP A 3 -14.91 3.09 16.11
CA TRP A 3 -13.73 3.49 15.32
C TRP A 3 -12.45 3.64 16.16
N PRO A 4 -12.43 4.32 17.32
CA PRO A 4 -11.22 4.40 18.14
C PRO A 4 -10.68 3.02 18.55
N ALA A 5 -11.56 2.10 18.97
CA ALA A 5 -11.17 0.74 19.35
C ALA A 5 -10.56 -0.01 18.15
N ARG A 6 -11.18 0.08 16.98
CA ARG A 6 -10.66 -0.50 15.73
C ARG A 6 -9.30 0.10 15.35
N GLN A 7 -9.15 1.42 15.45
CA GLN A 7 -7.88 2.08 15.13
C GLN A 7 -6.76 1.59 16.06
N THR A 8 -7.05 1.40 17.34
CA THR A 8 -6.11 0.79 18.30
C THR A 8 -5.76 -0.64 17.91
N GLU A 9 -6.75 -1.49 17.63
CA GLU A 9 -6.53 -2.88 17.19
C GLU A 9 -5.63 -2.95 15.95
N LEU A 10 -5.99 -2.22 14.88
CA LEU A 10 -5.24 -2.21 13.62
C LEU A 10 -3.81 -1.67 13.81
N SER A 11 -3.60 -0.73 14.74
CA SER A 11 -2.26 -0.18 15.04
C SER A 11 -1.32 -1.18 15.70
N GLN A 12 -1.84 -2.24 16.33
CA GLN A 12 -1.03 -3.32 16.90
C GLN A 12 -0.53 -4.30 15.83
N ILE A 13 -1.12 -4.30 14.63
CA ILE A 13 -0.68 -5.12 13.51
C ILE A 13 0.56 -4.49 12.89
N LYS A 14 1.71 -4.74 13.51
CA LYS A 14 3.02 -4.21 13.08
C LYS A 14 3.72 -5.09 12.05
N SER A 15 3.40 -6.39 12.05
CA SER A 15 4.00 -7.36 11.13
C SER A 15 2.90 -8.07 10.37
N TRP A 16 3.03 -8.07 9.05
CA TRP A 16 2.01 -8.61 8.16
C TRP A 16 2.59 -8.88 6.78
N THR A 17 1.95 -9.78 6.05
CA THR A 17 2.27 -10.04 4.65
C THR A 17 1.00 -9.94 3.82
N ILE A 18 1.11 -9.31 2.65
CA ILE A 18 0.08 -9.36 1.62
C ILE A 18 0.63 -9.94 0.32
N LYS A 19 -0.25 -10.63 -0.39
CA LYS A 19 -0.09 -10.91 -1.82
C LYS A 19 -1.30 -10.41 -2.56
N GLY A 20 -1.10 -9.89 -3.76
CA GLY A 20 -2.18 -9.32 -4.53
C GLY A 20 -1.78 -8.81 -5.89
N ALA A 21 -2.68 -8.02 -6.47
CA ALA A 21 -2.48 -7.33 -7.71
C ALA A 21 -2.71 -5.83 -7.52
N ILE A 22 -1.92 -5.04 -8.25
CA ILE A 22 -2.06 -3.59 -8.36
C ILE A 22 -2.30 -3.24 -9.83
N ALA A 23 -3.33 -2.46 -10.09
CA ALA A 23 -3.52 -1.78 -11.37
C ALA A 23 -3.23 -0.30 -11.18
N ILE A 24 -2.43 0.26 -12.07
CA ILE A 24 -1.93 1.62 -12.04
C ILE A 24 -2.38 2.27 -13.33
N GLN A 25 -3.00 3.44 -13.21
CA GLN A 25 -3.46 4.19 -14.36
C GLN A 25 -3.09 5.67 -14.21
N THR A 26 -2.37 6.17 -15.20
CA THR A 26 -2.06 7.58 -15.40
C THR A 26 -2.66 8.05 -16.72
N GLU A 27 -2.46 9.33 -17.06
CA GLU A 27 -2.84 9.86 -18.37
C GLU A 27 -2.08 9.19 -19.54
N LYS A 28 -0.89 8.66 -19.28
CA LYS A 28 0.02 8.14 -20.31
C LYS A 28 0.00 6.62 -20.44
N GLN A 29 -0.28 5.91 -19.35
CA GLN A 29 -0.16 4.46 -19.31
C GLN A 29 -1.13 3.82 -18.32
N ALA A 30 -1.52 2.59 -18.62
CA ALA A 30 -2.25 1.70 -17.73
C ALA A 30 -1.50 0.38 -17.64
N GLU A 31 -1.09 0.02 -16.42
CA GLU A 31 -0.28 -1.16 -16.16
C GLU A 31 -0.87 -1.96 -15.02
N THR A 32 -0.66 -3.27 -15.06
CA THR A 32 -1.01 -4.18 -13.97
C THR A 32 0.22 -4.92 -13.52
N ALA A 33 0.38 -5.09 -12.22
CA ALA A 33 1.45 -5.88 -11.63
C ALA A 33 0.92 -6.70 -10.46
N TYR A 34 1.66 -7.72 -10.09
CA TYR A 34 1.50 -8.44 -8.83
C TYR A 34 2.38 -7.81 -7.76
N ILE A 35 1.93 -7.87 -6.52
CA ILE A 35 2.65 -7.35 -5.36
C ILE A 35 2.71 -8.41 -4.27
N ASN A 36 3.92 -8.63 -3.75
CA ASN A 36 4.16 -9.33 -2.50
C ASN A 36 4.82 -8.34 -1.56
N TRP A 37 4.18 -8.03 -0.43
CA TRP A 37 4.73 -7.11 0.56
C TRP A 37 4.74 -7.79 1.91
N SER A 38 5.95 -8.01 2.44
CA SER A 38 6.20 -8.44 3.81
C SER A 38 6.66 -7.25 4.63
N GLN A 39 5.95 -6.98 5.71
CA GLN A 39 6.22 -5.90 6.64
C GLN A 39 6.56 -6.50 8.00
N ASN A 40 7.62 -6.00 8.62
CA ASN A 40 7.99 -6.31 9.99
C ASN A 40 8.37 -5.02 10.72
N GLU A 41 7.42 -4.47 11.47
CA GLU A 41 7.50 -3.16 12.11
C GLU A 41 7.84 -2.03 11.12
N GLN A 42 9.06 -1.50 11.18
CA GLN A 42 9.56 -0.44 10.29
C GLN A 42 10.34 -0.99 9.09
N ASN A 43 10.70 -2.28 9.13
CA ASN A 43 11.37 -2.95 8.04
C ASN A 43 10.34 -3.54 7.10
N TYR A 44 10.61 -3.52 5.81
CA TYR A 44 9.75 -4.18 4.85
C TYR A 44 10.51 -4.60 3.61
N GLN A 45 9.95 -5.60 2.94
CA GLN A 45 10.34 -6.00 1.61
C GLN A 45 9.10 -6.01 0.73
N MET A 46 9.17 -5.32 -0.39
CA MET A 46 8.12 -5.25 -1.39
C MET A 46 8.68 -5.75 -2.72
N HIS A 47 8.07 -6.77 -3.27
CA HIS A 47 8.36 -7.29 -4.60
C HIS A 47 7.18 -7.01 -5.51
N ILE A 48 7.38 -6.22 -6.55
CA ILE A 48 6.38 -5.90 -7.57
C ILE A 48 6.87 -6.50 -8.88
N PHE A 49 6.00 -7.21 -9.60
CA PHE A 49 6.36 -7.86 -10.85
C PHE A 49 5.22 -7.88 -11.84
N GLY A 50 5.53 -7.68 -13.12
CA GLY A 50 4.56 -7.63 -14.21
C GLY A 50 3.93 -8.98 -14.51
N PRO A 51 2.90 -9.01 -15.37
CA PRO A 51 2.36 -10.24 -15.92
C PRO A 51 3.49 -10.97 -16.64
N LEU A 52 3.67 -12.27 -16.37
CA LEU A 52 4.79 -13.10 -16.86
C LEU A 52 6.16 -12.87 -16.17
N GLY A 53 6.27 -11.98 -15.18
CA GLY A 53 7.47 -11.83 -14.35
C GLY A 53 8.71 -11.27 -15.07
N ILE A 54 8.55 -10.79 -16.30
CA ILE A 54 9.65 -10.28 -17.15
C ILE A 54 10.21 -8.97 -16.58
N ALA A 55 9.34 -8.13 -16.01
CA ALA A 55 9.73 -6.95 -15.26
C ALA A 55 9.46 -7.18 -13.77
N SER A 56 10.47 -6.96 -12.93
CA SER A 56 10.32 -7.01 -11.48
C SER A 56 11.10 -5.89 -10.81
N VAL A 57 10.66 -5.51 -9.62
CA VAL A 57 11.36 -4.57 -8.75
C VAL A 57 11.23 -5.07 -7.32
N THR A 58 12.36 -5.11 -6.62
CA THR A 58 12.41 -5.38 -5.18
C THR A 58 12.77 -4.10 -4.46
N ILE A 59 12.02 -3.77 -3.41
CA ILE A 59 12.25 -2.62 -2.54
C ILE A 59 12.42 -3.14 -1.13
N ASP A 60 13.61 -2.97 -0.57
CA ASP A 60 13.92 -3.27 0.81
C ASP A 60 14.03 -1.95 1.58
N GLY A 61 13.09 -1.74 2.50
CA GLY A 61 13.05 -0.54 3.32
C GLY A 61 13.36 -0.82 4.77
N LYS A 62 14.20 0.02 5.35
CA LYS A 62 14.46 0.11 6.78
C LYS A 62 14.61 1.58 7.19
N PRO A 63 14.50 1.93 8.48
CA PRO A 63 14.67 3.30 8.94
C PRO A 63 15.95 3.94 8.37
N GLY A 64 15.78 5.05 7.65
CA GLY A 64 16.89 5.83 7.09
C GLY A 64 17.57 5.24 5.84
N LYS A 65 17.19 4.04 5.38
CA LYS A 65 17.79 3.41 4.19
C LYS A 65 16.79 2.57 3.41
N ILE A 66 16.58 2.95 2.15
CA ILE A 66 15.80 2.20 1.18
C ILE A 66 16.74 1.73 0.08
N ILE A 67 16.67 0.44 -0.27
CA ILE A 67 17.36 -0.15 -1.41
C ILE A 67 16.30 -0.60 -2.42
N MET A 68 16.51 -0.29 -3.69
CA MET A 68 15.71 -0.82 -4.79
C MET A 68 16.61 -1.60 -5.74
N ALA A 69 16.17 -2.79 -6.13
CA ALA A 69 16.85 -3.66 -7.08
C ALA A 69 15.95 -3.94 -8.28
N LEU A 70 16.53 -3.82 -9.47
CA LEU A 70 15.93 -4.17 -10.76
C LEU A 70 16.74 -5.30 -11.40
N PRO A 71 16.12 -6.14 -12.25
CA PRO A 71 16.82 -7.13 -13.04
C PRO A 71 17.96 -6.49 -13.85
N ASN A 72 19.14 -7.11 -13.80
CA ASN A 72 20.31 -6.71 -14.58
C ASN A 72 20.84 -5.29 -14.31
N GLN A 73 20.49 -4.68 -13.19
CA GLN A 73 21.01 -3.37 -12.77
C GLN A 73 21.62 -3.44 -11.37
N ALA A 74 22.54 -2.51 -11.08
CA ALA A 74 23.04 -2.34 -9.72
C ALA A 74 21.93 -1.82 -8.80
N PRO A 75 21.82 -2.29 -7.55
CA PRO A 75 20.87 -1.74 -6.60
C PRO A 75 21.11 -0.25 -6.37
N VAL A 76 20.02 0.51 -6.25
CA VAL A 76 20.06 1.95 -6.00
C VAL A 76 19.51 2.26 -4.60
N GLU A 77 20.11 3.26 -3.95
CA GLU A 77 19.73 3.66 -2.60
C GLU A 77 19.03 5.02 -2.58
N ALA A 78 18.07 5.17 -1.67
CA ALA A 78 17.50 6.47 -1.34
C ALA A 78 17.07 6.56 0.13
N LYS A 79 16.71 7.79 0.52
CA LYS A 79 16.13 8.08 1.84
C LYS A 79 14.65 7.68 1.93
N THR A 80 13.93 7.66 0.81
CA THR A 80 12.51 7.30 0.76
C THR A 80 12.18 6.51 -0.52
N PRO A 81 11.16 5.64 -0.48
CA PRO A 81 10.72 4.88 -1.66
C PRO A 81 10.25 5.79 -2.79
N GLU A 82 9.58 6.89 -2.43
CA GLU A 82 9.04 7.87 -3.38
C GLU A 82 10.13 8.57 -4.20
N ASN A 83 11.39 8.55 -3.76
CA ASN A 83 12.52 9.12 -4.51
C ASN A 83 13.11 8.15 -5.55
N LEU A 84 12.80 6.86 -5.46
CA LEU A 84 13.37 5.81 -6.32
C LEU A 84 12.44 5.46 -7.48
N LEU A 85 11.16 5.21 -7.17
CA LEU A 85 10.20 4.68 -8.14
C LEU A 85 9.94 5.57 -9.37
N PRO A 86 9.90 6.92 -9.27
CA PRO A 86 9.59 7.74 -10.43
C PRO A 86 10.63 7.65 -11.54
N LYS A 87 11.90 7.42 -11.19
CA LYS A 87 13.00 7.36 -12.16
C LYS A 87 12.96 6.10 -13.01
N GLU A 88 12.55 4.99 -12.40
CA GLU A 88 12.58 3.67 -13.03
C GLU A 88 11.21 3.25 -13.58
N LEU A 89 10.12 3.65 -12.92
CA LEU A 89 8.75 3.22 -13.25
C LEU A 89 7.92 4.34 -13.90
N GLY A 90 8.40 5.59 -13.90
CA GLY A 90 7.70 6.74 -14.49
C GLY A 90 6.55 7.31 -13.64
N TRP A 91 6.32 6.77 -12.43
CA TRP A 91 5.30 7.22 -11.49
C TRP A 91 5.73 7.11 -10.03
N THR A 92 5.07 7.87 -9.16
CA THR A 92 5.32 7.84 -7.71
C THR A 92 4.25 7.02 -7.00
N LEU A 93 4.64 5.89 -6.41
CA LEU A 93 3.77 5.14 -5.48
C LEU A 93 4.05 5.60 -4.06
N PRO A 94 3.04 6.05 -3.30
CA PRO A 94 3.23 6.56 -1.95
C PRO A 94 3.34 5.40 -0.96
N VAL A 95 4.38 4.57 -1.09
CA VAL A 95 4.63 3.37 -0.27
C VAL A 95 4.54 3.71 1.22
N SER A 96 5.13 4.84 1.62
CA SER A 96 5.12 5.32 3.02
C SER A 96 3.71 5.54 3.55
N ASN A 97 2.78 6.01 2.71
CA ASN A 97 1.39 6.21 3.09
C ASN A 97 0.57 4.91 2.97
N LEU A 98 0.84 4.11 1.94
CA LEU A 98 0.19 2.83 1.70
C LEU A 98 0.34 1.87 2.89
N PHE A 99 1.46 1.94 3.61
CA PHE A 99 1.68 1.16 4.82
C PHE A 99 0.54 1.33 5.83
N PHE A 100 -0.03 2.53 5.96
CA PHE A 100 -1.19 2.79 6.81
C PHE A 100 -2.49 2.43 6.08
N TRP A 101 -2.65 2.93 4.86
CA TRP A 101 -3.92 2.84 4.14
C TRP A 101 -4.32 1.40 3.80
N ILE A 102 -3.37 0.52 3.50
CA ILE A 102 -3.63 -0.89 3.16
C ILE A 102 -4.26 -1.66 4.32
N ARG A 103 -3.95 -1.29 5.57
CA ARG A 103 -4.57 -1.84 6.79
C ARG A 103 -5.89 -1.16 7.16
N GLY A 104 -6.29 -0.10 6.45
CA GLY A 104 -7.45 0.70 6.81
C GLY A 104 -7.16 1.70 7.95
N LEU A 105 -5.92 2.15 8.08
CA LEU A 105 -5.52 3.18 9.04
C LEU A 105 -5.28 4.52 8.32
N PRO A 106 -5.76 5.65 8.87
CA PRO A 106 -5.23 6.96 8.49
C PRO A 106 -3.82 7.16 9.07
N ILE A 107 -3.06 8.06 8.49
CA ILE A 107 -1.79 8.54 9.05
C ILE A 107 -2.11 9.46 10.22
N SER A 108 -1.68 9.12 11.43
CA SER A 108 -2.04 9.85 12.67
C SER A 108 -1.55 11.29 12.70
N SER A 109 -0.42 11.60 12.08
CA SER A 109 0.19 12.94 12.05
C SER A 109 -0.42 13.88 11.01
N LYS A 110 -1.43 13.45 10.26
CA LYS A 110 -2.02 14.22 9.15
C LYS A 110 -3.54 14.29 9.27
N PRO A 111 -4.18 15.41 8.88
CA PRO A 111 -5.63 15.52 8.87
C PRO A 111 -6.26 14.48 7.94
N ALA A 112 -7.44 13.97 8.32
CA ALA A 112 -8.15 12.93 7.57
C ALA A 112 -9.66 13.08 7.69
N ILE A 113 -10.34 13.11 6.53
CA ILE A 113 -11.80 12.97 6.45
C ILE A 113 -12.12 11.49 6.27
N LYS A 114 -12.95 10.94 7.17
CA LYS A 114 -13.25 9.52 7.25
C LYS A 114 -14.75 9.29 7.10
N LYS A 115 -15.13 8.27 6.33
CA LYS A 115 -16.49 7.72 6.30
C LYS A 115 -16.43 6.25 6.67
N PHE A 116 -17.48 5.78 7.33
CA PHE A 116 -17.55 4.41 7.84
C PHE A 116 -18.81 3.69 7.37
N ASP A 117 -18.79 2.37 7.41
CA ASP A 117 -20.00 1.53 7.35
C ASP A 117 -20.56 1.27 8.77
N ALA A 118 -21.62 0.45 8.84
CA ALA A 118 -22.26 0.06 10.10
C ALA A 118 -21.35 -0.77 11.03
N TYR A 119 -20.26 -1.35 10.50
CA TYR A 119 -19.26 -2.13 11.25
C TYR A 119 -18.05 -1.29 11.66
N HIS A 120 -18.09 0.02 11.42
CA HIS A 120 -16.99 0.96 11.64
C HIS A 120 -15.73 0.67 10.79
N HIS A 121 -15.91 0.01 9.65
CA HIS A 121 -14.88 -0.09 8.62
C HIS A 121 -14.79 1.24 7.88
N LEU A 122 -13.59 1.67 7.51
CA LEU A 122 -13.49 2.79 6.57
C LEU A 122 -14.17 2.38 5.27
N THR A 123 -15.03 3.24 4.74
CA THR A 123 -15.55 3.13 3.37
C THR A 123 -14.89 4.16 2.47
N GLN A 124 -14.47 5.28 3.06
CA GLN A 124 -13.73 6.33 2.38
C GLN A 124 -12.75 7.03 3.34
N LEU A 125 -11.56 7.33 2.85
CA LEU A 125 -10.56 8.17 3.51
C LEU A 125 -10.08 9.24 2.53
N LYS A 126 -10.11 10.52 2.92
CA LYS A 126 -9.41 11.59 2.21
C LYS A 126 -8.27 12.11 3.06
N GLN A 127 -7.04 12.00 2.57
CA GLN A 127 -5.83 12.38 3.31
C GLN A 127 -4.65 12.64 2.36
N SER A 128 -3.85 13.68 2.61
CA SER A 128 -2.68 14.04 1.80
C SER A 128 -2.96 14.20 0.29
N GLY A 129 -4.14 14.71 -0.07
CA GLY A 129 -4.60 14.86 -1.46
C GLY A 129 -5.11 13.57 -2.11
N TRP A 130 -4.99 12.42 -1.44
CA TRP A 130 -5.54 11.15 -1.90
C TRP A 130 -6.98 10.97 -1.45
N THR A 131 -7.80 10.39 -2.33
CA THR A 131 -9.09 9.80 -1.97
C THR A 131 -8.98 8.29 -2.09
N ILE A 132 -9.16 7.59 -0.97
CA ILE A 132 -9.13 6.14 -0.86
C ILE A 132 -10.56 5.64 -0.63
N GLN A 133 -11.00 4.72 -1.47
CA GLN A 133 -12.24 3.98 -1.32
C GLN A 133 -11.91 2.56 -0.90
N TYR A 134 -12.55 2.11 0.18
CA TYR A 134 -12.42 0.77 0.70
C TYR A 134 -13.64 -0.04 0.27
N LEU A 135 -13.44 -0.89 -0.73
CA LEU A 135 -14.53 -1.53 -1.47
C LEU A 135 -14.84 -2.95 -0.96
N ARG A 136 -13.88 -3.57 -0.27
CA ARG A 136 -14.04 -4.91 0.31
C ARG A 136 -13.11 -5.10 1.49
N TYR A 137 -13.58 -5.84 2.47
CA TYR A 137 -12.83 -6.33 3.61
C TYR A 137 -12.80 -7.86 3.59
N THR A 138 -11.80 -8.45 4.25
CA THR A 138 -11.70 -9.88 4.51
C THR A 138 -11.33 -10.09 5.97
N GLY A 139 -11.92 -11.10 6.60
CA GLY A 139 -11.54 -11.53 7.95
C GLY A 139 -10.21 -12.26 7.92
N VAL A 140 -9.31 -11.90 8.83
CA VAL A 140 -8.01 -12.56 9.06
C VAL A 140 -7.88 -12.76 10.56
N LYS A 141 -7.92 -14.02 11.00
CA LYS A 141 -8.15 -14.35 12.42
C LYS A 141 -9.45 -13.68 12.89
N ASN A 142 -9.38 -12.73 13.82
CA ASN A 142 -10.53 -12.01 14.38
C ASN A 142 -10.59 -10.54 13.94
N THR A 143 -9.81 -10.14 12.92
CA THR A 143 -9.71 -8.76 12.47
C THR A 143 -10.07 -8.64 10.99
N ASP A 144 -10.93 -7.67 10.66
CA ASP A 144 -11.25 -7.37 9.27
C ASP A 144 -10.23 -6.41 8.65
N LEU A 145 -9.62 -6.82 7.54
CA LEU A 145 -8.62 -6.03 6.81
C LEU A 145 -9.09 -5.73 5.38
N PRO A 146 -8.75 -4.55 4.81
CA PRO A 146 -9.10 -4.24 3.43
C PRO A 146 -8.53 -5.27 2.45
N SER A 147 -9.39 -5.80 1.57
CA SER A 147 -8.99 -6.70 0.48
C SER A 147 -9.16 -6.09 -0.90
N LYS A 148 -9.86 -4.96 -1.02
CA LYS A 148 -9.97 -4.20 -2.25
C LYS A 148 -10.03 -2.71 -1.95
N ILE A 149 -9.01 -1.97 -2.40
CA ILE A 149 -8.95 -0.52 -2.23
C ILE A 149 -8.71 0.16 -3.57
N PHE A 150 -9.33 1.32 -3.74
CA PHE A 150 -9.12 2.20 -4.89
C PHE A 150 -8.64 3.55 -4.41
N LEU A 151 -7.47 3.98 -4.85
CA LEU A 151 -6.84 5.24 -4.47
C LEU A 151 -6.80 6.14 -5.70
N THR A 152 -7.14 7.41 -5.50
CA THR A 152 -7.13 8.43 -6.55
C THR A 152 -6.40 9.66 -6.08
N TYR A 153 -5.55 10.17 -6.97
CA TYR A 153 -4.84 11.44 -6.91
C TYR A 153 -4.99 12.07 -8.31
N PRO A 154 -5.01 13.41 -8.50
CA PRO A 154 -5.45 14.08 -9.73
C PRO A 154 -5.16 13.35 -11.06
N ASN A 155 -3.92 12.92 -11.31
CA ASN A 155 -3.52 12.27 -12.57
C ASN A 155 -3.03 10.82 -12.38
N LEU A 156 -3.39 10.19 -11.26
CA LEU A 156 -2.95 8.85 -10.88
C LEU A 156 -4.05 8.12 -10.12
N SER A 157 -4.42 6.94 -10.62
CA SER A 157 -5.31 6.04 -9.90
C SER A 157 -4.66 4.67 -9.69
N LEU A 158 -4.92 4.09 -8.54
CA LEU A 158 -4.36 2.81 -8.10
C LEU A 158 -5.50 1.93 -7.61
N ARG A 159 -5.61 0.72 -8.14
CA ARG A 159 -6.51 -0.29 -7.63
C ARG A 159 -5.71 -1.45 -7.09
N ILE A 160 -5.83 -1.71 -5.80
CA ILE A 160 -5.14 -2.82 -5.13
C ILE A 160 -6.19 -3.86 -4.74
N ILE A 161 -5.93 -5.09 -5.14
CA ILE A 161 -6.71 -6.27 -4.74
C ILE A 161 -5.76 -7.17 -3.96
N VAL A 162 -6.02 -7.35 -2.67
CA VAL A 162 -5.29 -8.28 -1.82
C VAL A 162 -5.99 -9.63 -1.88
N SER A 163 -5.29 -10.64 -2.37
CA SER A 163 -5.79 -12.02 -2.45
C SER A 163 -5.43 -12.82 -1.21
N GLN A 164 -4.33 -12.47 -0.53
CA GLN A 164 -3.88 -13.14 0.68
C GLN A 164 -3.38 -12.12 1.70
N TRP A 165 -3.81 -12.31 2.94
CA TRP A 165 -3.33 -11.60 4.12
C TRP A 165 -2.75 -12.61 5.12
N GLN A 166 -1.70 -12.21 5.81
CA GLN A 166 -1.16 -12.91 6.96
C GLN A 166 -0.75 -11.88 8.01
N ILE A 167 -1.14 -12.10 9.27
CA ILE A 167 -0.82 -11.29 10.46
C ILE A 167 -0.42 -12.20 11.62
#